data_AF-A0A3D1M6W6-F1
#
_entry.id   AF-A0A3D1M6W6-F1
#
_cell.length_a   1.000
_cell.length_b   1.000
_cell.length_c   1.000
_cell.angle_alpha   90.00
_cell.angle_beta   90.00
_cell.angle_gamma   90.00
#
_symmetry.space_group_name_H-M   'P 1'
#
loop_
_entity.id
_entity.type
_entity.pdbx_description
1 polymer ?
#
loop_
_entity_poly.entity_id
_entity_poly.type
_entity_poly.pdbx_seq_one_letter_code
_entity_poly.pdbx_strand_id
1 'polypeptide(L)' 'EGGEELLQPVFSSEVILRPEEDRMSALQKIRILEEEEPMLHVRAEEQTGRIFIQVMGEVQMEILKKLLLRRFGL' A
#
# COMPACT_ATOMS: atom_id res chain seq x y z
N GLU A 1 -4.49 -27.73 10.50
CA GLU A 1 -5.06 -26.81 9.48
C GLU A 1 -5.48 -25.53 10.19
N GLY A 2 -5.27 -24.37 9.55
CA GLY A 2 -5.59 -23.03 10.05
C GLY A 2 -4.50 -22.48 10.98
N GLY A 3 -3.47 -21.77 10.52
CA GLY A 3 -3.53 -20.64 9.59
C GLY A 3 -3.50 -19.34 10.39
N GLU A 4 -2.42 -19.13 11.15
CA GLU A 4 -1.86 -17.83 11.54
C GLU A 4 -2.83 -16.63 11.72
N GLU A 5 -3.87 -16.81 12.55
CA GLU A 5 -4.63 -15.71 13.12
C GLU A 5 -3.88 -15.21 14.37
N LEU A 6 -3.14 -14.08 14.31
CA LEU A 6 -2.83 -13.26 15.50
C LEU A 6 -2.08 -11.93 15.27
N LEU A 7 -2.14 -11.30 14.08
CA LEU A 7 -1.61 -9.93 13.92
C LEU A 7 -2.67 -8.98 13.35
N GLN A 8 -3.33 -8.24 14.25
CA GLN A 8 -4.06 -7.00 13.96
C GLN A 8 -3.39 -5.87 14.78
N PRO A 9 -3.31 -4.60 14.31
CA PRO A 9 -4.05 -4.00 13.20
C PRO A 9 -3.12 -3.56 12.06
N VAL A 10 -3.29 -4.16 10.88
CA VAL A 10 -2.79 -3.54 9.65
C VAL A 10 -3.74 -2.44 9.24
N PHE A 11 -3.29 -1.19 9.28
CA PHE A 11 -4.08 -0.08 8.76
C PHE A 11 -4.13 -0.21 7.24
N SER A 12 -5.33 -0.40 6.71
CA SER A 12 -5.57 -0.51 5.27
C SER A 12 -6.06 0.84 4.75
N SER A 13 -5.27 1.48 3.89
CA SER A 13 -5.66 2.71 3.19
C SER A 13 -5.89 2.43 1.71
N GLU A 14 -7.00 2.92 1.18
CA GLU A 14 -7.26 2.90 -0.27
C GLU A 14 -6.37 3.94 -0.96
N VAL A 15 -5.72 3.51 -2.03
CA VAL A 15 -4.97 4.39 -2.92
C VAL A 15 -5.93 4.96 -3.95
N ILE A 16 -6.20 6.26 -3.82
CA ILE A 16 -6.97 7.01 -4.80
C ILE A 16 -6.01 7.53 -5.86
N LEU A 17 -6.12 7.01 -7.07
CA LEU A 17 -5.33 7.46 -8.21
C LEU A 17 -5.95 8.72 -8.81
N ARG A 18 -5.10 9.63 -9.30
CA ARG A 18 -5.55 10.75 -10.12
C ARG A 18 -6.07 10.21 -11.46
N PRO A 19 -7.05 10.87 -12.11
CA PRO A 19 -7.61 10.40 -13.38
C PRO A 19 -6.60 10.28 -14.53
N GLU A 20 -5.43 10.93 -14.39
CA GLU A 20 -4.33 10.91 -15.35
C GLU A 20 -3.31 9.79 -15.07
N GLU A 21 -3.35 9.13 -13.91
CA GLU A 21 -2.43 8.04 -13.55
C GLU A 21 -3.03 6.68 -13.90
N ASP A 22 -2.25 5.86 -14.60
CA ASP A 22 -2.62 4.49 -14.94
C ASP A 22 -2.51 3.57 -13.71
N ARG A 23 -3.55 2.76 -13.49
CA ARG A 23 -3.61 1.82 -12.35
C ARG A 23 -2.44 0.86 -12.32
N MET A 24 -2.08 0.30 -13.48
CA MET A 24 -1.02 -0.69 -13.59
C MET A 24 0.32 -0.04 -13.26
N SER A 25 0.57 1.17 -13.77
CA SER A 25 1.77 1.93 -13.47
C SER A 25 1.89 2.27 -11.99
N ALA A 26 0.81 2.74 -11.35
CA ALA A 26 0.79 3.02 -9.92
C ALA A 26 1.00 1.75 -9.09
N LEU A 27 0.33 0.65 -9.43
CA LEU A 27 0.51 -0.63 -8.74
C LEU A 27 1.96 -1.14 -8.83
N GLN A 28 2.61 -0.99 -9.99
CA GLN A 28 4.03 -1.35 -10.13
C GLN A 28 4.93 -0.48 -9.24
N LYS A 29 4.71 0.84 -9.19
CA LYS A 29 5.47 1.75 -8.33
C LYS A 29 5.34 1.35 -6.84
N ILE A 30 4.13 1.01 -6.39
CA ILE A 30 3.89 0.64 -4.99
C ILE A 30 4.44 -0.76 -4.68
N ARG A 31 4.39 -1.71 -5.63
CA ARG A 31 5.04 -3.02 -5.48
C ARG A 31 6.55 -2.93 -5.29
N ILE A 32 7.21 -2.01 -6.01
CA ILE A 32 8.64 -1.74 -5.80
C ILE A 32 8.89 -1.28 -4.35
N LEU A 33 7.99 -0.47 -3.79
CA LEU A 33 8.08 -0.06 -2.38
C LEU A 33 7.83 -1.22 -1.41
N GLU A 34 6.94 -2.15 -1.75
CA GLU A 34 6.71 -3.37 -0.96
C GLU A 34 7.96 -4.26 -0.94
N GLU A 35 8.70 -4.33 -2.05
CA GLU A 35 9.99 -5.03 -2.07
C GLU A 35 11.07 -4.32 -1.23
N GLU A 36 11.05 -2.99 -1.17
CA GLU A 36 12.01 -2.20 -0.38
C GLU A 36 11.62 -2.10 1.12
N GLU A 37 10.33 -2.12 1.45
CA GLU A 37 9.79 -2.03 2.81
C GLU A 37 9.01 -3.30 3.18
N PRO A 38 9.61 -4.27 3.91
CA PRO A 38 8.98 -5.56 4.21
C PRO A 38 7.73 -5.47 5.10
N MET A 39 7.45 -4.31 5.69
CA MET A 39 6.26 -4.04 6.49
C MET A 39 5.15 -3.32 5.69
N LEU A 40 5.42 -3.00 4.42
CA LEU A 40 4.46 -2.45 3.49
C LEU A 40 3.86 -3.59 2.67
N HIS A 41 2.56 -3.77 2.75
CA HIS A 41 1.85 -4.76 1.95
C HIS A 41 0.89 -4.10 0.98
N VAL A 42 0.86 -4.57 -0.27
CA VAL A 42 0.00 -4.02 -1.32
C VAL A 42 -1.01 -5.06 -1.76
N ARG A 43 -2.29 -4.67 -1.70
CA ARG A 43 -3.40 -5.52 -2.12
C ARG A 43 -4.19 -4.84 -3.24
N ALA A 44 -4.16 -5.40 -4.44
CA ALA A 44 -5.02 -4.98 -5.53
C ALA A 44 -6.27 -5.87 -5.60
N GLU A 45 -7.45 -5.25 -5.66
CA GLU A 45 -8.71 -5.95 -5.84
C GLU A 45 -9.06 -5.97 -7.33
N GLU A 46 -9.04 -7.15 -7.96
CA GLU A 46 -9.29 -7.27 -9.40
C GLU A 46 -10.75 -6.98 -9.78
N GLN A 47 -11.68 -7.21 -8.86
CA GLN A 47 -13.12 -7.04 -9.10
C GLN A 47 -13.53 -5.57 -9.19
N THR A 48 -12.98 -4.72 -8.31
CA THR A 48 -13.30 -3.28 -8.26
C THR A 48 -12.21 -2.41 -8.86
N GLY A 49 -11.04 -3.00 -9.13
CA GLY A 49 -9.86 -2.26 -9.57
C GLY A 49 -9.19 -1.45 -8.46
N ARG A 50 -9.60 -1.60 -7.19
CA ARG A 50 -9.04 -0.79 -6.09
C ARG A 50 -7.69 -1.30 -5.65
N ILE A 51 -6.86 -0.40 -5.14
CA ILE A 51 -5.56 -0.71 -4.56
C ILE A 51 -5.61 -0.31 -3.10
N PHE A 52 -5.21 -1.22 -2.23
CA PHE A 52 -5.11 -1.01 -0.79
C PHE A 52 -3.66 -1.19 -0.37
N ILE A 53 -3.22 -0.30 0.48
CA ILE A 53 -1.93 -0.39 1.15
C ILE A 53 -2.18 -0.77 2.60
N GLN A 54 -1.46 -1.76 3.09
CA GLN A 54 -1.55 -2.28 4.44
C GLN A 54 -0.21 -2.05 5.15
N VAL A 55 -0.25 -1.42 6.32
CA VAL A 55 0.94 -1.13 7.14
C VAL A 55 0.70 -1.49 8.60
N MET A 56 1.74 -1.96 9.29
CA MET A 56 1.64 -2.26 10.72
C MET A 56 1.81 -0.98 11.55
N GLY A 57 0.67 -0.42 11.97
CA GLY A 57 0.62 0.70 12.90
C GLY A 57 0.65 2.10 12.28
N GLU A 58 0.26 3.09 13.08
CA GLU A 58 0.11 4.50 12.68
C GLU A 58 1.44 5.20 12.37
N VAL A 59 2.52 4.83 13.07
CA VAL A 59 3.85 5.42 12.88
C VAL A 59 4.43 5.04 11.52
N GLN A 60 4.25 3.78 11.10
CA GLN A 60 4.65 3.35 9.76
C GLN A 60 3.85 4.05 8.67
N MET A 61 2.54 4.25 8.86
CA MET A 61 1.71 5.02 7.92
C MET A 61 2.24 6.45 7.73
N GLU A 62 2.66 7.11 8.82
CA GLU A 62 3.27 8.44 8.79
C GLU A 62 4.60 8.47 8.00
N ILE A 63 5.46 7.48 8.23
CA ILE A 63 6.74 7.35 7.51
C ILE A 63 6.48 7.08 6.03
N LEU A 64 5.58 6.16 5.72
CA LEU A 64 5.22 5.81 4.36
C LEU A 64 4.63 7.01 3.61
N LYS A 65 3.70 7.76 4.22
CA LYS A 65 3.16 9.00 3.65
C LYS A 65 4.25 10.00 3.34
N LYS A 66 5.20 10.20 4.25
CA LYS A 66 6.34 11.11 4.04
C LYS A 66 7.25 10.62 2.93
N LEU A 67 7.45 9.30 2.81
CA LEU A 67 8.31 8.69 1.81
C LEU A 67 7.67 8.76 0.41
N LEU A 68 6.37 8.47 0.32
CA LEU A 68 5.56 8.64 -0.89
C LEU A 68 5.55 10.10 -1.38
N LEU A 69 5.29 11.04 -0.48
CA LEU A 69 5.31 12.47 -0.78
C LEU A 69 6.70 12.93 -1.24
N ARG A 70 7.77 12.49 -0.56
CA ARG A 70 9.14 12.92 -0.88
C ARG A 70 9.67 12.29 -2.18
N ARG A 71 9.37 11.01 -2.43
CA ARG A 71 9.95 10.23 -3.54
C ARG A 71 9.10 10.28 -4.80
N PHE A 72 7.78 10.37 -4.66
CA PHE A 72 6.84 10.37 -5.79
C PHE A 72 6.03 11.66 -5.92
N GLY A 73 6.08 12.58 -4.94
CA GLY A 73 5.32 13.84 -4.99
C GLY A 73 3.80 13.64 -4.96
N LEU A 74 3.36 12.49 -4.43
CA LEU A 74 1.95 12.07 -4.36
C LEU A 74 1.18 12.85 -3.29
#